data_AF-A0A934JNS3-F1
#
_entry.id   AF-A0A934JNS3-F1
#
_cell.length_a   1.000
_cell.length_b   1.000
_cell.length_c   1.000
_cell.angle_alpha   90.00
_cell.angle_beta   90.00
_cell.angle_gamma   90.00
#
_symmetry.space_group_name_H-M   'P 1'
#
loop_
_entity.id
_entity.type
_entity.pdbx_description
1 polymer ?
#
loop_
_entity_poly.entity_id
_entity_poly.type
_entity_poly.pdbx_seq_one_letter_code
_entity_poly.pdbx_strand_id
1 'polypeptide(L)' 'MRGKVKIINTNIDLEASQMTREQIIAAATIMVRYDDAEYPEGYEKNLKEGEDGYIEPVYRFEQEIDLGALDRFGVVLS' A
#
# COMPACT_ATOMS: atom_id res chain seq x y z
N MET A 1 18.63 17.53 19.28
CA MET A 1 18.86 16.18 18.72
C MET A 1 17.57 15.70 18.09
N ARG A 2 17.57 15.37 16.79
CA ARG A 2 16.39 14.81 16.09
C ARG A 2 16.18 13.39 16.60
N GLY A 3 15.14 13.19 17.41
CA GLY A 3 14.77 11.87 17.93
C GLY A 3 14.43 10.96 16.76
N LYS A 4 15.19 9.86 16.60
CA LYS A 4 14.77 8.74 15.78
C LYS A 4 13.51 8.19 16.45
N VAL A 5 12.34 8.56 15.94
CA VAL A 5 11.09 7.87 16.30
C VAL A 5 11.21 6.48 15.68
N LYS A 6 11.80 5.55 16.43
CA LYS A 6 11.55 4.14 16.17
C LYS A 6 10.10 3.93 16.56
N ILE A 7 9.20 3.92 15.58
CA ILE A 7 7.88 3.32 15.76
C ILE A 7 8.17 1.84 15.90
N ILE A 8 8.43 1.40 17.13
CA ILE A 8 8.55 0.00 17.46
C ILE A 8 7.12 -0.42 17.75
N ASN A 9 6.42 -1.00 16.78
CA ASN A 9 5.29 -1.85 17.10
C ASN A 9 5.93 -3.18 17.55
N THR A 10 6.03 -3.36 18.86
CA THR A 10 6.44 -4.62 19.48
C THR A 10 5.23 -5.51 19.73
N ASN A 11 5.44 -6.79 20.09
CA ASN A 11 4.38 -7.64 20.64
C ASN A 11 3.66 -7.00 21.86
N ILE A 12 4.32 -6.07 22.56
CA ILE A 12 3.74 -5.33 23.68
C ILE A 12 2.68 -4.33 23.20
N ASP A 13 2.89 -3.70 22.04
CA ASP A 13 1.90 -2.78 21.44
C ASP A 13 0.70 -3.56 20.89
N LEU A 14 0.93 -4.78 20.39
CA LEU A 14 -0.13 -5.71 20.03
C LEU A 14 -0.98 -6.09 21.26
N GLU A 15 -0.36 -6.52 22.36
CA GLU A 15 -1.05 -6.84 23.61
C GLU A 15 -1.80 -5.62 24.19
N ALA A 16 -1.20 -4.42 24.13
CA ALA A 16 -1.82 -3.18 24.58
C ALA A 16 -2.98 -2.73 23.68
N SER A 17 -2.90 -3.00 22.37
CA SER A 17 -3.95 -2.63 21.41
C SER A 17 -5.23 -3.45 21.58
N GLN A 18 -5.14 -4.63 22.21
CA GLN A 18 -6.23 -5.63 22.33
C GLN A 18 -6.85 -6.01 20.98
N MET A 19 -6.14 -5.77 19.88
CA MET A 19 -6.63 -6.08 18.54
C MET A 19 -6.47 -7.56 18.26
N THR A 20 -7.52 -8.19 17.74
CA THR A 20 -7.43 -9.57 17.26
C THR A 20 -6.61 -9.62 15.97
N ARG A 21 -6.10 -10.80 15.65
CA ARG A 21 -5.36 -11.06 14.40
C ARG A 21 -6.18 -10.64 13.17
N GLU A 22 -7.48 -10.90 13.18
CA GLU A 22 -8.40 -10.55 12.10
C GLU A 22 -8.56 -9.04 11.95
N GLN A 23 -8.58 -8.29 13.07
CA GLN A 23 -8.65 -6.83 13.05
C GLN A 23 -7.37 -6.22 12.50
N ILE A 24 -6.21 -6.81 12.77
CA ILE A 24 -4.92 -6.36 12.24
C ILE A 24 -4.82 -6.64 10.75
N ILE A 25 -5.24 -7.83 10.31
CA ILE A 25 -5.31 -8.17 8.89
C ILE A 25 -6.26 -7.20 8.18
N ALA A 26 -7.45 -6.95 8.72
CA ALA A 26 -8.38 -5.99 8.14
C ALA A 26 -7.82 -4.57 8.08
N ALA A 27 -7.06 -4.13 9.09
CA ALA A 27 -6.41 -2.83 9.10
C ALA A 27 -5.22 -2.73 8.12
N ALA A 28 -4.57 -3.87 7.83
CA ALA A 28 -3.50 -3.98 6.84
C ALA A 28 -4.03 -4.20 5.41
N THR A 29 -5.29 -4.57 5.23
CA THR A 29 -5.93 -4.67 3.92
C THR A 29 -6.13 -3.27 3.34
N ILE A 30 -5.45 -3.01 2.22
CA ILE A 30 -5.49 -1.76 1.49
C ILE A 30 -6.06 -1.98 0.08
N MET A 31 -6.59 -0.91 -0.51
CA MET A 31 -6.94 -0.88 -1.93
C MET A 31 -5.72 -0.36 -2.71
N VAL A 32 -5.14 -1.21 -3.54
CA VAL A 32 -4.05 -0.83 -4.45
C VAL A 32 -4.65 -0.49 -5.81
N ARG A 33 -4.16 0.60 -6.42
CA ARG A 33 -4.54 1.01 -7.77
C ARG A 33 -3.41 0.68 -8.73
N TYR A 34 -3.72 -0.18 -9.70
CA TYR A 34 -2.87 -0.49 -10.84
C TYR A 34 -3.33 0.32 -12.04
N ASP A 35 -2.35 0.73 -12.84
CA ASP A 35 -2.58 1.31 -14.15
C ASP A 35 -2.13 0.27 -15.18
N ASP A 36 -3.11 -0.39 -15.79
CA ASP A 36 -2.92 -1.47 -16.75
C ASP A 36 -2.86 -0.94 -18.19
N ALA A 37 -2.82 0.39 -18.39
CA ALA A 37 -2.65 0.96 -19.72
C ALA A 37 -1.28 0.58 -20.32
N GLU A 38 -1.28 0.19 -21.58
CA GLU A 38 -0.05 -0.11 -22.32
C GLU A 38 0.56 1.19 -22.86
N TYR A 39 1.66 1.63 -22.24
CA TYR A 39 2.41 2.80 -22.67
C TYR A 39 3.59 2.38 -23.57
N PRO A 40 3.75 2.97 -24.77
CA PRO A 40 4.88 2.67 -25.63
C PRO A 40 6.21 3.15 -25.00
N GLU A 41 7.32 2.58 -25.46
CA GLU A 41 8.65 3.01 -25.03
C GLU A 41 8.86 4.50 -25.37
N GLY A 42 9.30 5.28 -24.38
CA GLY A 42 9.49 6.72 -24.53
C GLY A 42 8.22 7.57 -24.36
N TYR A 43 7.09 6.97 -23.95
CA TYR A 43 5.85 7.71 -23.64
C TYR A 43 6.07 8.84 -22.62
N GLU A 44 5.60 10.04 -22.96
CA GLU A 44 5.67 11.21 -22.08
C GLU A 44 4.58 11.15 -21.01
N LYS A 45 4.98 10.80 -19.78
CA LYS A 45 4.06 10.60 -18.64
C LYS A 45 3.38 11.86 -18.11
N ASN A 46 3.78 13.04 -18.59
CA ASN A 46 3.22 14.31 -18.14
C ASN A 46 2.13 14.85 -19.06
N LEU A 47 1.83 14.13 -20.15
CA LEU A 47 0.73 14.49 -21.06
C LEU A 47 -0.60 14.52 -20.31
N LYS A 48 -1.41 15.51 -20.64
CA LYS A 48 -2.75 15.72 -20.09
C LYS A 48 -3.81 15.25 -21.07
N GLU A 49 -4.99 15.00 -20.53
CA GLU A 49 -6.17 14.69 -21.34
C GLU A 49 -6.40 15.78 -22.40
N GLY A 50 -6.48 15.34 -23.66
CA GLY A 50 -6.64 16.22 -24.83
C GLY A 50 -5.35 16.67 -25.51
N GLU A 51 -4.17 16.37 -24.95
CA GLU A 51 -2.89 16.56 -25.63
C GLU A 51 -2.62 15.41 -26.61
N ASP A 52 -1.92 15.72 -27.71
CA ASP A 52 -1.61 14.71 -28.73
C ASP A 52 -0.73 13.60 -28.16
N GLY A 53 -1.09 12.36 -28.47
CA GLY A 53 -0.45 11.17 -27.93
C GLY A 53 -0.84 10.80 -26.49
N TYR A 54 -1.73 11.53 -25.81
CA TYR A 54 -2.23 11.14 -24.48
C TYR A 54 -2.93 9.77 -24.52
N ILE A 55 -2.49 8.86 -23.65
CA ILE A 55 -3.11 7.55 -23.44
C ILE A 55 -3.83 7.58 -22.10
N GLU A 56 -5.14 7.32 -22.13
CA GLU A 56 -5.97 7.26 -20.94
C GLU A 56 -5.56 6.08 -20.04
N PRO A 57 -5.26 6.31 -18.74
CA PRO A 57 -4.96 5.24 -17.80
C PRO A 57 -6.10 4.23 -17.67
N VAL A 58 -5.76 2.95 -17.51
CA VAL A 58 -6.74 1.89 -17.28
C VAL A 58 -6.61 1.42 -15.85
N TYR A 59 -7.46 1.98 -14.98
CA TYR A 59 -7.35 1.70 -13.55
C TYR A 59 -8.01 0.38 -13.15
N ARG A 60 -7.23 -0.47 -12.50
CA ARG A 60 -7.71 -1.66 -11.78
C ARG A 60 -7.46 -1.50 -10.30
N PHE A 61 -8.44 -1.85 -9.48
CA PHE A 61 -8.35 -1.74 -8.03
C PHE A 61 -8.40 -3.13 -7.41
N GLU A 62 -7.41 -3.46 -6.59
CA GLU A 62 -7.31 -4.75 -5.92
C GLU A 62 -7.17 -4.57 -4.42
N GLN A 63 -7.73 -5.54 -3.67
CA GLN A 63 -7.49 -5.62 -2.24
C GLN A 63 -6.23 -6.43 -1.99
N GLU A 64 -5.28 -5.83 -1.30
CA GLU A 64 -4.04 -6.48 -0.93
C GLU A 64 -3.76 -6.24 0.54
N ILE A 65 -3.10 -7.20 1.16
CA ILE A 65 -2.64 -7.06 2.54
C ILE A 65 -1.24 -6.46 2.48
N ASP A 66 -1.06 -5.26 3.06
CA ASP A 66 0.24 -4.66 3.23
C ASP A 66 1.06 -5.49 4.24
N LEU A 67 1.94 -6.34 3.71
CA LEU A 67 2.82 -7.18 4.51
C LEU A 67 3.75 -6.35 5.40
N GLY A 68 4.15 -5.15 4.97
CA GLY A 68 4.94 -4.23 5.78
C GLY A 68 4.16 -3.67 6.96
N ALA A 69 2.84 -3.51 6.83
CA ALA A 69 1.96 -3.19 7.95
C ALA A 69 1.82 -4.39 8.90
N LEU A 70 1.66 -5.62 8.38
CA LEU A 70 1.60 -6.84 9.19
C LEU A 70 2.88 -7.12 9.97
N ASP A 71 4.04 -6.92 9.34
CA ASP A 71 5.36 -7.12 9.96
C ASP A 71 5.53 -6.25 11.21
N ARG A 72 4.94 -5.05 11.21
CA ARG A 72 4.93 -4.19 12.39
C ARG A 72 4.18 -4.83 13.55
N PHE A 73 3.13 -5.60 13.28
CA PHE A 73 2.39 -6.31 14.32
C PHE A 73 2.92 -7.73 14.58
N GLY A 74 4.01 -8.14 13.93
CA GLY A 74 4.57 -9.50 14.05
C GLY A 74 3.65 -10.60 13.52
N VAL A 75 2.70 -10.27 12.65
CA VAL A 75 1.71 -11.20 12.12
C VAL A 75 2.21 -11.83 10.82
N VAL A 76 2.44 -13.14 10.82
CA VAL A 76 2.79 -13.91 9.61
C VAL A 76 1.54 -14.57 9.04
N LEU A 77 1.26 -14.37 7.75
CA LEU A 77 0.22 -15.12 7.02
C LEU A 77 0.76 -16.52 6.71
N SER A 78 0.11 -17.55 7.25
CA SER A 78 0.47 -18.97 7.12
C SER A 78 -0.51 -19.72 6.24
#